data_AF-H8I7N1-F1
#
_entry.id   AF-H8I7N1-F1
#
_cell.length_a   1.000
_cell.length_b   1.000
_cell.length_c   1.000
_cell.angle_alpha   90.00
_cell.angle_beta   90.00
_cell.angle_gamma   90.00
#
_symmetry.space_group_name_H-M   'P 1'
#
loop_
_entity.id
_entity.type
_entity.pdbx_description
1 polymer ?
#
loop_
_entity_poly.entity_id
_entity_poly.type
_entity_poly.pdbx_seq_one_letter_code
_entity_poly.pdbx_strand_id
1 'polypeptide(L)'
;MNPKFLLITIFTIIGILLISGCVNEKKMKEKLGDEILNIGEAVPEGWNYTITQDFVGEVTPADGYGKIATQNSEEISVPHGLWKPVAVVNFVNPNREIGYYPGVETEKKYNPSLQLYFYDITQKQMIMEIVDKEKIYSWCSPIYFDETKNYVIVTSECYINSGINTEEAKNYYSPLERSLKAYFNKYKDAH
;
A
#
# COMPACT_ATOMS: atom_id res chain seq x y z
N MET A 1 -10.31 59.82 18.14
CA MET A 1 -9.87 58.51 17.61
C MET A 1 -9.35 58.72 16.21
N ASN A 2 -8.06 58.48 15.99
CA ASN A 2 -7.36 58.88 14.76
C ASN A 2 -7.55 57.77 13.70
N PRO A 3 -8.22 58.02 12.55
CA PRO A 3 -8.62 56.97 11.60
C PRO A 3 -7.43 56.24 10.94
N LYS A 4 -6.21 56.78 11.06
CA LYS A 4 -4.99 56.15 10.56
C LYS A 4 -4.54 54.94 11.39
N PHE A 5 -4.96 54.83 12.65
CA PHE A 5 -4.55 53.73 13.53
C PHE A 5 -5.42 52.46 13.39
N LEU A 6 -6.63 52.58 12.87
CA LEU A 6 -7.55 51.44 12.69
C LEU A 6 -7.21 50.59 11.45
N LEU A 7 -6.57 51.21 10.45
CA LEU A 7 -6.21 50.54 9.19
C LEU A 7 -4.99 49.63 9.36
N ILE A 8 -4.05 49.96 10.24
CA ILE A 8 -2.80 49.20 10.40
C ILE A 8 -3.07 47.86 11.09
N THR A 9 -4.01 47.79 12.04
CA THR A 9 -4.36 46.56 12.77
C THR A 9 -5.16 45.55 11.94
N ILE A 10 -5.94 46.00 10.94
CA ILE A 10 -6.70 45.09 10.07
C ILE A 10 -5.76 44.36 9.09
N PHE A 11 -4.71 45.03 8.59
CA PHE A 11 -3.76 44.41 7.66
C PHE A 11 -2.87 43.33 8.31
N THR A 12 -2.51 43.47 9.58
CA THR A 12 -1.70 42.45 10.29
C THR A 12 -2.47 41.16 10.55
N ILE A 13 -3.77 41.23 10.83
CA ILE A 13 -4.60 40.05 11.11
C ILE A 13 -4.90 39.27 9.80
N ILE A 14 -5.11 39.96 8.68
CA ILE A 14 -5.30 39.32 7.37
C ILE A 14 -3.99 38.67 6.87
N GLY A 15 -2.83 39.28 7.14
CA GLY A 15 -1.52 38.69 6.82
C GLY A 15 -1.25 37.37 7.55
N ILE A 16 -1.66 37.23 8.81
CA ILE A 16 -1.48 36.00 9.60
C ILE A 16 -2.43 34.89 9.10
N LEU A 17 -3.64 35.23 8.65
CA LEU A 17 -4.58 34.27 8.08
C LEU A 17 -4.13 33.73 6.71
N LEU A 18 -3.43 34.53 5.90
CA LEU A 18 -2.88 34.08 4.61
C LEU A 18 -1.68 33.13 4.76
N ILE A 19 -0.87 33.29 5.82
CA ILE A 19 0.23 32.35 6.09
C ILE A 19 -0.31 31.02 6.64
N SER A 20 -1.41 31.04 7.40
CA SER A 20 -2.08 29.81 7.88
C SER A 20 -2.71 28.99 6.73
N GLY A 21 -3.22 29.66 5.69
CA GLY A 21 -3.75 29.01 4.49
C GLY A 21 -2.68 28.30 3.65
N CYS A 22 -1.49 28.90 3.52
CA CYS A 22 -0.37 28.29 2.78
C CYS A 22 0.29 27.10 3.50
N VAL A 23 0.12 26.98 4.82
CA VAL A 23 0.69 25.86 5.58
C VAL A 23 -0.15 24.58 5.42
N ASN A 24 -1.44 24.70 5.07
CA ASN A 24 -2.35 23.55 5.01
C ASN A 24 -2.51 22.92 3.62
N GLU A 25 -2.29 23.67 2.53
CA GLU A 25 -2.21 23.12 1.15
C GLU A 25 -0.86 22.44 0.86
N LYS A 26 0.17 22.75 1.67
CA LYS A 26 1.43 22.02 1.72
C LYS A 26 1.36 20.79 2.65
N LYS A 27 0.20 20.15 2.77
CA LYS A 27 0.21 18.69 2.99
C LYS A 27 0.82 18.07 1.75
N MET A 28 2.14 17.94 1.80
CA MET A 28 2.97 17.23 0.83
C MET A 28 2.19 16.03 0.30
N LYS A 29 1.99 15.97 -1.02
CA LYS A 29 1.97 14.68 -1.70
C LYS A 29 3.28 14.01 -1.29
N GLU A 30 3.22 13.07 -0.36
CA GLU A 30 4.37 12.21 -0.10
C GLU A 30 4.63 11.48 -1.40
N LYS A 31 5.68 11.92 -2.10
CA LYS A 31 6.16 11.20 -3.26
C LYS A 31 6.54 9.82 -2.74
N LEU A 32 5.92 8.76 -3.29
CA LEU A 32 6.29 7.40 -2.95
C LEU A 32 7.80 7.22 -3.08
N GLY A 33 8.37 6.49 -2.12
CA GLY A 33 9.76 6.08 -2.18
C GLY A 33 10.05 5.22 -3.41
N ASP A 34 11.31 5.22 -3.82
CA ASP A 34 11.80 4.43 -4.95
C ASP A 34 11.52 2.93 -4.74
N GLU A 35 11.45 2.46 -3.49
CA GLU A 35 11.07 1.09 -3.17
C GLU A 35 9.68 0.69 -3.69
N ILE A 36 8.72 1.63 -3.78
CA ILE A 36 7.38 1.34 -4.30
C ILE A 36 7.34 1.61 -5.80
N LEU A 37 7.94 2.71 -6.26
CA LEU A 37 7.91 3.10 -7.68
C LEU A 37 8.61 2.09 -8.58
N ASN A 38 9.72 1.51 -8.11
CA ASN A 38 10.54 0.55 -8.88
C ASN A 38 10.24 -0.90 -8.52
N ILE A 39 9.10 -1.18 -7.87
CA ILE A 39 8.75 -2.53 -7.40
C ILE A 39 8.68 -3.56 -8.55
N GLY A 40 8.52 -3.10 -9.79
CA GLY A 40 8.58 -3.91 -11.00
C GLY A 40 9.89 -4.69 -11.17
N GLU A 41 11.01 -4.19 -10.64
CA GLU A 41 12.29 -4.92 -10.63
C GLU A 41 12.22 -6.27 -9.90
N ALA A 42 11.27 -6.39 -8.96
CA ALA A 42 11.06 -7.60 -8.17
C ALA A 42 10.01 -8.54 -8.76
N VAL A 43 9.29 -8.13 -9.82
CA VAL A 43 8.14 -8.87 -10.32
C VAL A 43 8.59 -9.95 -11.31
N PRO A 44 8.38 -11.25 -11.01
CA PRO A 44 8.75 -12.32 -11.93
C PRO A 44 7.91 -12.29 -13.20
N GLU A 45 8.41 -12.93 -14.26
CA GLU A 45 7.70 -13.06 -15.53
C GLU A 45 6.29 -13.65 -15.34
N GLY A 46 5.32 -13.11 -16.08
CA GLY A 46 3.93 -13.52 -16.05
C GLY A 46 3.11 -12.94 -14.89
N TRP A 47 3.72 -12.17 -13.99
CA TRP A 47 3.01 -11.37 -13.00
C TRP A 47 2.81 -9.93 -13.48
N ASN A 48 1.61 -9.42 -13.24
CA ASN A 48 1.27 -8.01 -13.38
C ASN A 48 1.14 -7.39 -11.99
N TYR A 49 1.32 -6.08 -11.90
CA TYR A 49 1.08 -5.34 -10.67
C TYR A 49 0.36 -4.02 -10.91
N THR A 50 -0.36 -3.56 -9.90
CA THR A 50 -0.99 -2.25 -9.86
C THR A 50 -0.60 -1.57 -8.57
N ILE A 51 -0.07 -0.34 -8.65
CA ILE A 51 0.17 0.49 -7.47
C ILE A 51 -1.00 1.45 -7.33
N THR A 52 -1.64 1.43 -6.18
CA THR A 52 -2.69 2.36 -5.79
C THR A 52 -2.17 3.27 -4.71
N GLN A 53 -1.98 4.54 -5.05
CA GLN A 53 -1.55 5.61 -4.15
C GLN A 53 -2.50 6.79 -4.32
N ASP A 54 -2.32 7.84 -3.52
CA ASP A 54 -3.03 9.11 -3.65
C ASP A 54 -4.49 8.86 -4.00
N PHE A 55 -5.29 8.66 -2.97
CA PHE A 55 -6.73 8.43 -3.13
C PHE A 55 -7.50 9.64 -3.72
N VAL A 56 -6.76 10.57 -4.34
CA VAL A 56 -7.12 11.56 -5.33
C VAL A 56 -5.95 11.76 -6.34
N GLY A 57 -6.06 11.23 -7.58
CA GLY A 57 -5.35 11.74 -8.78
C GLY A 57 -4.20 10.89 -9.40
N GLU A 58 -4.23 10.73 -10.73
CA GLU A 58 -3.43 9.78 -11.53
C GLU A 58 -1.89 10.02 -11.52
N VAL A 59 -1.10 8.94 -11.46
CA VAL A 59 0.36 8.94 -11.67
C VAL A 59 0.69 7.81 -12.66
N THR A 60 1.81 7.88 -13.39
CA THR A 60 2.24 6.85 -14.37
C THR A 60 3.69 6.43 -14.05
N PRO A 61 4.01 5.12 -13.92
CA PRO A 61 5.39 4.66 -13.68
C PRO A 61 6.23 4.74 -14.96
N ALA A 62 7.56 4.81 -14.81
CA ALA A 62 8.50 5.19 -15.86
C ALA A 62 8.84 4.06 -16.86
N ASP A 63 8.47 2.82 -16.54
CA ASP A 63 9.15 1.63 -17.03
C ASP A 63 8.20 0.42 -17.22
N GLY A 64 7.18 0.61 -18.06
CA GLY A 64 6.68 -0.41 -19.00
C GLY A 64 5.94 -1.65 -18.47
N TYR A 65 6.03 -1.99 -17.18
CA TYR A 65 5.26 -3.05 -16.56
C TYR A 65 4.59 -2.51 -15.29
N GLY A 66 3.30 -2.80 -15.13
CA GLY A 66 2.49 -2.32 -14.03
C GLY A 66 1.70 -1.04 -14.32
N LYS A 67 0.56 -0.89 -13.64
CA LYS A 67 -0.33 0.28 -13.76
C LYS A 67 -0.37 1.03 -12.44
N ILE A 68 -0.13 2.34 -12.43
CA ILE A 68 -0.54 3.13 -11.25
C ILE A 68 -2.01 3.51 -11.47
N ALA A 69 -2.86 3.21 -10.50
CA ALA A 69 -4.26 3.59 -10.52
C ALA A 69 -4.56 4.41 -9.29
N THR A 70 -5.29 5.51 -9.44
CA THR A 70 -5.78 6.28 -8.30
C THR A 70 -7.25 6.04 -8.12
N GLN A 71 -7.58 5.34 -7.05
CA GLN A 71 -8.95 5.01 -6.69
C GLN A 71 -9.43 5.90 -5.55
N ASN A 72 -10.69 6.31 -5.66
CA ASN A 72 -11.35 7.04 -4.59
C ASN A 72 -11.47 6.16 -3.35
N SER A 73 -11.33 6.76 -2.18
CA SER A 73 -10.68 6.09 -1.05
C SER A 73 -11.52 5.16 -0.20
N GLU A 74 -12.82 5.14 -0.43
CA GLU A 74 -13.80 4.47 0.42
C GLU A 74 -13.97 2.98 0.06
N GLU A 75 -13.42 2.52 -1.07
CA GLU A 75 -13.65 1.16 -1.59
C GLU A 75 -12.48 0.19 -1.39
N ILE A 76 -11.30 0.66 -0.96
CA ILE A 76 -10.14 -0.22 -0.79
C ILE A 76 -10.26 -0.96 0.53
N SER A 77 -10.53 -2.26 0.47
CA SER A 77 -10.50 -3.11 1.66
C SER A 77 -9.09 -3.09 2.25
N VAL A 78 -8.98 -2.79 3.54
CA VAL A 78 -7.72 -2.82 4.29
C VAL A 78 -7.73 -4.01 5.25
N PRO A 79 -6.55 -4.54 5.63
CA PRO A 79 -6.47 -5.57 6.65
C PRO A 79 -7.17 -5.14 7.94
N HIS A 80 -7.82 -6.10 8.60
CA HIS A 80 -8.66 -5.80 9.75
C HIS A 80 -7.89 -5.06 10.86
N GLY A 81 -8.52 -4.05 11.46
CA GLY A 81 -7.95 -3.23 12.52
C GLY A 81 -6.95 -2.16 12.05
N LEU A 82 -6.50 -2.18 10.79
CA LEU A 82 -5.60 -1.17 10.25
C LEU A 82 -6.37 -0.04 9.55
N TRP A 83 -5.74 1.13 9.53
CA TRP A 83 -6.23 2.28 8.77
C TRP A 83 -5.74 2.23 7.32
N LYS A 84 -6.01 3.32 6.63
CA LYS A 84 -5.62 3.54 5.25
C LYS A 84 -4.09 3.56 5.07
N PRO A 85 -3.52 2.73 4.18
CA PRO A 85 -2.09 2.78 3.89
C PRO A 85 -1.72 4.01 3.05
N VAL A 86 -0.42 4.28 2.96
CA VAL A 86 0.16 5.27 2.02
C VAL A 86 0.02 4.77 0.58
N ALA A 87 0.20 3.47 0.37
CA ALA A 87 -0.01 2.81 -0.91
C ALA A 87 -0.46 1.35 -0.74
N VAL A 88 -1.15 0.84 -1.76
CA VAL A 88 -1.44 -0.59 -1.93
C VAL A 88 -0.81 -1.05 -3.23
N VAL A 89 -0.14 -2.20 -3.22
CA VAL A 89 0.35 -2.83 -4.45
C VAL A 89 -0.32 -4.19 -4.61
N ASN A 90 -1.08 -4.33 -5.69
CA ASN A 90 -1.79 -5.55 -6.04
C ASN A 90 -1.06 -6.28 -7.17
N PHE A 91 -0.64 -7.52 -6.92
CA PHE A 91 0.00 -8.41 -7.88
C PHE A 91 -0.99 -9.49 -8.31
N VAL A 92 -1.00 -9.81 -9.60
CA VAL A 92 -1.83 -10.88 -10.18
C VAL A 92 -1.06 -11.60 -11.27
N ASN A 93 -1.13 -12.93 -11.31
CA ASN A 93 -0.64 -13.72 -12.44
C ASN A 93 -1.80 -14.12 -13.36
N PRO A 94 -2.11 -13.36 -14.43
CA PRO A 94 -3.24 -13.64 -15.30
C PRO A 94 -3.08 -14.92 -16.12
N ASN A 95 -1.86 -15.44 -16.25
CA ASN A 95 -1.54 -16.60 -17.08
C ASN A 95 -1.71 -17.93 -16.33
N ARG A 96 -2.08 -17.87 -15.04
CA ARG A 96 -2.26 -19.03 -14.17
C ARG A 96 -3.60 -18.96 -13.49
N GLU A 97 -4.19 -20.12 -13.26
CA GLU A 97 -5.47 -20.26 -12.56
C GLU A 97 -5.33 -21.34 -11.49
N ILE A 98 -5.93 -21.11 -10.33
CA ILE A 98 -6.03 -22.06 -9.22
C ILE A 98 -7.50 -22.33 -8.92
N GLY A 99 -7.82 -23.60 -8.62
CA GLY A 99 -9.15 -23.99 -8.19
C GLY A 99 -9.45 -23.51 -6.77
N TYR A 100 -10.70 -23.12 -6.51
CA TYR A 100 -11.11 -22.62 -5.19
C TYR A 100 -11.03 -23.68 -4.08
N TYR A 101 -11.39 -24.92 -4.40
CA TYR A 101 -11.36 -26.04 -3.46
C TYR A 101 -10.36 -27.11 -3.92
N PRO A 102 -9.40 -27.51 -3.07
CA PRO A 102 -8.48 -28.59 -3.42
C PRO A 102 -9.27 -29.89 -3.66
N GLY A 103 -8.98 -30.55 -4.79
CA GLY A 103 -9.59 -31.83 -5.15
C GLY A 103 -11.05 -31.76 -5.60
N VAL A 104 -11.63 -30.56 -5.75
CA VAL A 104 -12.97 -30.38 -6.33
C VAL A 104 -12.85 -29.56 -7.61
N GLU A 105 -13.18 -30.17 -8.74
CA GLU A 105 -13.34 -29.43 -9.98
C GLU A 105 -14.55 -28.50 -9.83
N THR A 106 -14.27 -27.21 -9.79
CA THR A 106 -15.29 -26.17 -9.83
C THR A 106 -15.00 -25.27 -11.01
N GLU A 107 -16.04 -24.68 -11.59
CA GLU A 107 -15.89 -23.66 -12.64
C GLU A 107 -15.25 -22.38 -12.08
N LYS A 108 -15.21 -22.23 -10.75
CA LYS A 108 -14.66 -21.07 -10.08
C LYS A 108 -13.15 -21.19 -9.95
N LYS A 109 -12.45 -20.46 -10.80
CA LYS A 109 -11.01 -20.34 -10.80
C LYS A 109 -10.58 -18.93 -10.44
N TYR A 110 -9.40 -18.84 -9.84
CA TYR A 110 -8.80 -17.58 -9.41
C TYR A 110 -7.40 -17.45 -9.96
N ASN A 111 -6.95 -16.24 -10.25
CA ASN A 111 -5.54 -16.02 -10.53
C ASN A 111 -4.73 -15.98 -9.22
N PRO A 112 -3.52 -16.55 -9.19
CA PRO A 112 -2.57 -16.28 -8.12
C PRO A 112 -2.41 -14.77 -7.93
N SER A 113 -2.42 -14.33 -6.68
CA SER A 113 -2.54 -12.91 -6.33
C SER A 113 -1.87 -12.60 -4.99
N LEU A 114 -1.46 -11.34 -4.82
CA LEU A 114 -0.93 -10.81 -3.58
C LEU A 114 -1.32 -9.33 -3.48
N GLN A 115 -1.81 -8.87 -2.33
CA GLN A 115 -1.90 -7.44 -2.04
C GLN A 115 -0.98 -7.07 -0.88
N LEU A 116 -0.19 -6.03 -1.08
CA LEU A 116 0.71 -5.45 -0.09
C LEU A 116 0.25 -4.04 0.27
N TYR A 117 0.20 -3.75 1.57
CA TYR A 117 -0.24 -2.49 2.15
C TYR A 117 0.97 -1.82 2.80
N PHE A 118 1.29 -0.61 2.33
CA PHE A 118 2.46 0.15 2.75
C PHE A 118 2.05 1.23 3.75
N TYR A 119 2.55 1.13 4.96
CA TYR A 119 2.35 2.10 6.03
C TYR A 119 3.66 2.79 6.36
N ASP A 120 3.62 4.02 6.83
CA ASP A 120 4.82 4.74 7.28
C ASP A 120 5.53 3.97 8.40
N ILE A 121 6.87 3.86 8.33
CA ILE A 121 7.70 3.14 9.29
C ILE A 121 7.52 3.61 10.74
N THR A 122 7.19 4.89 10.94
CA THR A 122 6.92 5.47 12.27
C THR A 122 5.73 4.80 12.97
N GLN A 123 4.86 4.13 12.21
CA GLN A 123 3.66 3.44 12.70
C GLN A 123 3.91 1.98 13.08
N LYS A 124 5.13 1.46 12.88
CA LYS A 124 5.48 0.04 13.06
C LYS A 124 5.00 -0.57 14.36
N GLN A 125 5.29 0.08 15.48
CA GLN A 125 4.93 -0.48 16.79
C GLN A 125 3.41 -0.70 16.90
N MET A 126 2.61 0.31 16.54
CA MET A 126 1.16 0.22 16.58
C MET A 126 0.62 -0.85 15.62
N ILE A 127 1.20 -0.96 14.42
CA ILE A 127 0.83 -1.99 13.45
C ILE A 127 1.13 -3.39 13.99
N MET A 128 2.29 -3.59 14.59
CA MET A 128 2.67 -4.89 15.17
C MET A 128 1.78 -5.29 16.34
N GLU A 129 1.35 -4.33 17.17
CA GLU A 129 0.37 -4.55 18.23
C GLU A 129 -0.99 -5.00 17.67
N ILE A 130 -1.43 -4.40 16.55
CA ILE A 130 -2.66 -4.80 15.86
C ILE A 130 -2.49 -6.20 15.25
N VAL A 131 -1.39 -6.47 14.55
CA VAL A 131 -1.10 -7.82 14.01
C VAL A 131 -1.15 -8.87 15.13
N ASP A 132 -0.54 -8.59 16.28
CA ASP A 132 -0.54 -9.53 17.40
C ASP A 132 -1.92 -9.71 18.04
N LYS A 133 -2.70 -8.63 18.15
CA LYS A 133 -4.07 -8.69 18.66
C LYS A 133 -4.99 -9.44 17.71
N GLU A 134 -4.87 -9.20 16.41
CA GLU A 134 -5.79 -9.70 15.40
C GLU A 134 -5.52 -11.16 15.01
N LYS A 135 -4.34 -11.71 15.35
CA LYS A 135 -4.00 -13.13 15.12
C LYS A 135 -4.99 -14.12 15.76
N ILE A 136 -5.75 -13.70 16.77
CA ILE A 136 -6.74 -14.55 17.47
C ILE A 136 -8.05 -14.67 16.69
N TYR A 137 -8.32 -13.74 15.78
CA TYR A 137 -9.46 -13.82 14.87
C TYR A 137 -9.03 -14.63 13.64
N SER A 138 -9.95 -15.45 13.11
CA SER A 138 -9.60 -16.48 12.11
C SER A 138 -9.82 -16.06 10.65
N TRP A 139 -10.26 -14.82 10.40
CA TRP A 139 -10.74 -14.39 9.09
C TRP A 139 -10.02 -13.11 8.69
N CYS A 140 -9.13 -13.22 7.68
CA CYS A 140 -8.43 -12.09 7.06
C CYS A 140 -7.61 -11.21 8.02
N SER A 141 -6.91 -11.84 8.96
CA SER A 141 -6.06 -11.12 9.91
C SER A 141 -4.85 -10.50 9.21
N PRO A 142 -4.42 -9.28 9.60
CA PRO A 142 -3.21 -8.67 9.07
C PRO A 142 -1.98 -9.52 9.40
N ILE A 143 -1.06 -9.59 8.44
CA ILE A 143 0.21 -10.32 8.54
C ILE A 143 1.33 -9.34 8.20
N TYR A 144 2.31 -9.23 9.08
CA TYR A 144 3.58 -8.57 8.75
C TYR A 144 4.26 -9.30 7.59
N PHE A 145 4.43 -8.62 6.47
CA PHE A 145 5.06 -9.18 5.27
C PHE A 145 6.56 -8.90 5.27
N ASP A 146 6.93 -7.61 5.34
CA ASP A 146 8.31 -7.14 5.40
C ASP A 146 8.36 -5.64 5.79
N GLU A 147 9.54 -5.02 5.73
CA GLU A 147 9.72 -3.58 5.91
C GLU A 147 10.89 -3.02 5.08
N THR A 148 10.83 -1.71 4.83
CA THR A 148 11.95 -0.88 4.34
C THR A 148 12.29 0.17 5.39
N LYS A 149 13.29 1.00 5.12
CA LYS A 149 13.61 2.17 5.92
C LYS A 149 12.42 3.13 6.10
N ASN A 150 11.51 3.19 5.13
CA ASN A 150 10.40 4.15 5.12
C ASN A 150 9.03 3.50 5.35
N TYR A 151 8.89 2.19 5.16
CA TYR A 151 7.59 1.53 5.21
C TYR A 151 7.57 0.23 5.98
N VAL A 152 6.46 0.01 6.69
CA VAL A 152 6.02 -1.32 7.13
C VAL A 152 5.08 -1.88 6.09
N ILE A 153 5.32 -3.12 5.68
CA ILE A 153 4.57 -3.79 4.62
C ILE A 153 3.73 -4.89 5.26
N VAL A 154 2.42 -4.78 5.06
CA VAL A 154 1.43 -5.71 5.63
C VAL A 154 0.67 -6.40 4.49
N THR A 155 0.22 -7.62 4.72
CA THR A 155 -0.75 -8.34 3.88
C THR A 155 -1.80 -9.03 4.76
N SER A 156 -2.58 -9.96 4.21
CA SER A 156 -3.43 -10.88 4.96
C SER A 156 -3.56 -12.19 4.19
N GLU A 157 -3.91 -13.29 4.88
CA GLU A 157 -4.19 -14.57 4.24
C GLU A 157 -5.24 -14.43 3.12
N CYS A 158 -6.27 -13.61 3.32
CA CYS A 158 -7.31 -13.37 2.31
C CYS A 158 -6.80 -12.62 1.08
N TYR A 159 -5.69 -11.90 1.21
CA TYR A 159 -5.07 -11.15 0.13
C TYR A 159 -3.93 -11.92 -0.56
N ILE A 160 -3.60 -13.11 -0.07
CA ILE A 160 -2.69 -14.06 -0.72
C ILE A 160 -3.55 -15.09 -1.45
N ASN A 161 -3.43 -15.15 -2.78
CA ASN A 161 -4.17 -16.07 -3.64
C ASN A 161 -5.68 -16.07 -3.39
N SER A 162 -6.27 -14.91 -3.09
CA SER A 162 -7.69 -14.78 -2.72
C SER A 162 -8.11 -15.69 -1.54
N GLY A 163 -7.21 -15.96 -0.59
CA GLY A 163 -7.47 -16.86 0.55
C GLY A 163 -7.30 -18.35 0.25
N ILE A 164 -6.86 -18.73 -0.96
CA ILE A 164 -6.68 -20.13 -1.34
C ILE A 164 -5.34 -20.66 -0.84
N ASN A 165 -5.38 -21.56 0.14
CA ASN A 165 -4.20 -22.12 0.82
C ASN A 165 -3.90 -23.57 0.38
N THR A 166 -3.78 -23.80 -0.94
CA THR A 166 -3.37 -25.09 -1.51
C THR A 166 -1.86 -25.13 -1.81
N GLU A 167 -1.28 -26.31 -1.96
CA GLU A 167 0.13 -26.44 -2.36
C GLU A 167 0.40 -25.84 -3.74
N GLU A 168 -0.54 -26.02 -4.68
CA GLU A 168 -0.49 -25.37 -6.00
C GLU A 168 -0.46 -23.83 -5.88
N ALA A 169 -1.36 -23.26 -5.07
CA ALA A 169 -1.41 -21.82 -4.86
C ALA A 169 -0.10 -21.29 -4.23
N LYS A 170 0.47 -22.03 -3.26
CA LYS A 170 1.78 -21.71 -2.67
C LYS A 170 2.88 -21.75 -3.73
N ASN A 171 2.90 -22.77 -4.59
CA ASN A 171 3.92 -22.91 -5.62
C ASN A 171 3.93 -21.75 -6.63
N TYR A 172 2.75 -21.20 -6.98
CA TYR A 172 2.69 -20.00 -7.82
C TYR A 172 3.13 -18.73 -7.07
N TYR A 173 2.79 -18.62 -5.79
CA TYR A 173 3.07 -17.45 -4.96
C TYR A 173 4.55 -17.34 -4.51
N SER A 174 5.17 -18.44 -4.11
CA SER A 174 6.50 -18.44 -3.49
C SER A 174 7.62 -17.76 -4.31
N PRO A 175 7.66 -17.87 -5.66
CA PRO A 175 8.63 -17.12 -6.46
C PRO A 175 8.48 -15.60 -6.33
N LEU A 176 7.23 -15.09 -6.37
CA LEU A 176 6.94 -13.68 -6.18
C LEU A 176 7.33 -13.23 -4.77
N GLU A 177 6.90 -13.97 -3.74
CA GLU A 177 7.22 -13.66 -2.34
C GLU A 177 8.74 -13.54 -2.12
N ARG A 178 9.50 -14.53 -2.61
CA ARG A 178 10.95 -14.55 -2.46
C ARG A 178 11.61 -13.36 -3.13
N SER A 179 11.17 -13.04 -4.35
CA SER A 179 11.69 -11.92 -5.12
C SER A 179 11.41 -10.58 -4.43
N LEU A 180 10.19 -10.38 -3.94
CA LEU A 180 9.80 -9.18 -3.18
C LEU A 180 10.60 -9.04 -1.89
N LYS A 181 10.74 -10.10 -1.08
CA LYS A 181 11.56 -10.06 0.14
C LYS A 181 13.03 -9.75 -0.15
N ALA A 182 13.59 -10.32 -1.21
CA ALA A 182 14.96 -10.01 -1.64
C ALA A 182 15.10 -8.55 -2.10
N TYR A 183 14.10 -8.02 -2.78
CA TYR A 183 14.05 -6.62 -3.20
C TYR A 183 13.94 -5.67 -2.01
N PHE A 184 12.99 -5.87 -1.10
CA PHE A 184 12.82 -4.99 0.07
C PHE A 184 14.02 -5.00 1.01
N ASN A 185 14.74 -6.13 1.12
CA ASN A 185 16.00 -6.18 1.86
C ASN A 185 17.03 -5.13 1.39
N LYS A 186 17.05 -4.76 0.11
CA LYS A 186 17.95 -3.71 -0.41
C LYS A 186 17.67 -2.32 0.21
N TYR A 187 16.45 -2.11 0.72
CA TYR A 187 15.97 -0.84 1.25
C TYR A 187 15.91 -0.80 2.78
N LYS A 188 16.37 -1.84 3.48
CA LYS A 188 16.39 -1.86 4.95
C LYS A 188 17.52 -1.02 5.53
N ASP A 189 18.70 -1.08 4.91
CA ASP A 189 19.94 -0.52 5.47
C ASP A 189 20.70 0.41 4.50
N ALA A 190 20.01 1.06 3.55
CA ALA A 190 20.65 1.99 2.62
C ALA A 190 21.23 3.21 3.39
N HIS A 191 22.55 3.11 3.64
CA HIS A 191 23.47 4.14 4.12
C HIS A 191 24.07 4.92 2.95
#